data_AF-A0A8H1LKE6-F1
#
_entry.id   AF-A0A8H1LKE6-F1
#
_cell.length_a   1.000
_cell.length_b   1.000
_cell.length_c   1.000
_cell.angle_alpha   90.00
_cell.angle_beta   90.00
_cell.angle_gamma   90.00
#
_symmetry.space_group_name_H-M   'P 1'
#
loop_
_entity.id
_entity.type
_entity.pdbx_description
1 polymer ?
#
loop_
_entity_poly.entity_id
_entity_poly.type
_entity_poly.pdbx_seq_one_letter_code
_entity_poly.pdbx_strand_id
1 'polypeptide(L)'
;MNICVFLSAADLDERYTGPAREFAKLIGKGGHTLVWGGSNVGLMKVVADGVEEAGGRLVGVSVEFLANKTRPAADEMVIAADLA
;
A
#
# COMPACT_ATOMS: atom_id res chain seq x y z
N MET A 1 -13.87 5.78 3.11
CA MET A 1 -13.14 5.70 4.39
C MET A 1 -11.66 5.54 4.11
N ASN A 2 -10.79 5.98 5.02
CA ASN A 2 -9.34 5.78 4.93
C ASN A 2 -8.96 4.60 5.83
N ILE A 3 -8.34 3.57 5.26
CA ILE A 3 -7.93 2.36 5.98
C ILE A 3 -6.40 2.32 5.98
N CYS A 4 -5.81 2.50 7.17
CA CYS A 4 -4.37 2.40 7.37
C CYS A 4 -3.96 0.94 7.55
N VAL A 5 -2.98 0.47 6.78
CA VAL A 5 -2.53 -0.92 6.81
C VAL A 5 -1.01 -0.99 6.95
N PHE A 6 -0.56 -1.68 7.99
CA PHE A 6 0.85 -2.00 8.19
C PHE A 6 1.20 -3.32 7.50
N LEU A 7 2.20 -3.28 6.62
CA LEU A 7 2.53 -4.37 5.71
C LEU A 7 4.04 -4.58 5.66
N SER A 8 4.47 -5.81 5.42
CA SER A 8 5.88 -6.14 5.23
C SER A 8 6.41 -5.59 3.90
N ALA A 9 7.65 -5.12 3.91
CA ALA A 9 8.40 -4.81 2.69
C ALA A 9 9.07 -6.06 2.06
N ALA A 10 9.03 -7.21 2.73
CA ALA A 10 9.56 -8.47 2.23
C ALA A 10 8.55 -9.21 1.35
N ASP A 11 9.07 -9.99 0.40
CA ASP A 11 8.27 -10.98 -0.32
C ASP A 11 7.91 -12.12 0.62
N LEU A 12 6.62 -12.47 0.65
CA LEU A 12 6.06 -13.46 1.55
C LEU A 12 5.41 -14.60 0.77
N ASP A 13 5.30 -15.74 1.44
CA ASP A 13 4.63 -16.94 0.93
C ASP A 13 3.16 -16.68 0.56
N GLU A 14 2.62 -17.51 -0.35
CA GLU A 14 1.24 -17.39 -0.84
C GLU A 14 0.19 -17.46 0.28
N ARG A 15 0.49 -18.16 1.38
CA ARG A 15 -0.37 -18.20 2.57
C ARG A 15 -0.62 -16.81 3.19
N TYR A 16 0.25 -15.83 2.91
CA TYR A 16 0.09 -14.44 3.34
C TYR A 16 -0.38 -13.54 2.20
N THR A 17 0.17 -13.69 0.99
CA THR A 17 -0.14 -12.80 -0.14
C THR A 17 -1.53 -13.06 -0.72
N GLY A 18 -2.03 -14.29 -0.68
CA GLY A 18 -3.39 -14.65 -1.12
C GLY A 18 -4.48 -13.90 -0.33
N PRO A 19 -4.55 -14.06 1.01
CA PRO A 19 -5.49 -13.31 1.84
C PRO A 19 -5.30 -11.79 1.75
N ALA A 20 -4.05 -11.31 1.62
CA ALA A 20 -3.78 -9.88 1.47
C ALA A 20 -4.35 -9.31 0.16
N ARG A 21 -4.28 -10.06 -0.96
CA ARG A 21 -4.93 -9.67 -2.22
C ARG A 21 -6.44 -9.63 -2.11
N GLU A 22 -7.04 -10.60 -1.43
CA GLU A 22 -8.48 -10.61 -1.21
C GLU A 22 -8.93 -9.39 -0.39
N PHE A 23 -8.22 -9.12 0.71
CA PHE A 23 -8.44 -7.93 1.52
C PHE A 23 -8.31 -6.64 0.73
N ALA A 24 -7.27 -6.51 -0.10
CA ALA A 24 -7.05 -5.36 -0.97
C ALA A 24 -8.23 -5.13 -1.94
N LYS A 25 -8.71 -6.20 -2.58
CA LYS A 25 -9.88 -6.12 -3.48
C LYS A 25 -11.13 -5.66 -2.75
N LEU A 26 -11.33 -6.04 -1.50
CA LEU A 26 -12.46 -5.58 -0.69
C LEU A 26 -12.37 -4.09 -0.36
N ILE A 27 -11.17 -3.58 -0.05
CA ILE A 27 -10.95 -2.13 0.14
C ILE A 27 -11.36 -1.37 -1.14
N GLY A 28 -10.83 -1.78 -2.30
CA GLY A 28 -11.10 -1.08 -3.56
C GLY A 28 -12.56 -1.16 -3.98
N LYS A 29 -13.17 -2.36 -3.96
CA LYS A 29 -14.59 -2.56 -4.29
C LYS A 29 -15.54 -1.81 -3.35
N GLY A 30 -15.12 -1.60 -2.10
CA GLY A 30 -15.86 -0.80 -1.11
C GLY A 30 -15.77 0.72 -1.34
N GLY A 31 -15.03 1.17 -2.36
CA GLY A 31 -14.77 2.60 -2.58
C GLY A 31 -13.95 3.22 -1.45
N HIS A 32 -13.12 2.41 -0.77
CA HIS A 32 -12.28 2.87 0.31
C HIS A 32 -10.87 3.26 -0.19
N THR A 33 -10.18 4.07 0.59
CA THR A 33 -8.81 4.51 0.33
C THR A 33 -7.85 3.71 1.19
N LEU A 34 -6.81 3.16 0.56
CA LEU A 34 -5.69 2.56 1.27
C LEU A 34 -4.72 3.65 1.70
N VAL A 35 -4.36 3.66 2.98
CA VAL A 35 -3.24 4.42 3.52
C VAL A 35 -2.15 3.42 3.93
N TRP A 36 -0.93 3.52 3.39
CA TRP A 36 0.15 2.59 3.73
C TRP A 36 1.54 3.23 3.60
N GLY A 37 2.60 2.46 3.86
CA GLY A 37 4.01 2.90 3.83
C GLY A 37 4.56 3.34 2.46
N GLY A 38 3.73 3.45 1.43
CA GLY A 38 4.06 4.02 0.12
C GLY A 38 5.07 3.24 -0.74
N SER A 39 5.68 2.17 -0.24
CA SER A 39 6.73 1.45 -0.96
C SER A 39 6.18 0.47 -2.01
N ASN A 40 6.94 0.23 -3.08
CA ASN A 40 6.58 -0.66 -4.19
C ASN A 40 7.26 -2.05 -4.11
N VAL A 41 7.34 -2.64 -2.92
CA VAL A 41 8.02 -3.92 -2.67
C VAL A 41 7.20 -4.83 -1.75
N GLY A 42 7.44 -6.15 -1.81
CA GLY A 42 6.88 -7.11 -0.88
C GLY A 42 5.36 -7.08 -0.78
N LEU A 43 4.84 -7.29 0.43
CA LEU A 43 3.41 -7.28 0.71
C LEU A 43 2.76 -5.90 0.48
N MET A 44 3.52 -4.81 0.65
CA MET A 44 3.03 -3.45 0.34
C MET A 44 2.62 -3.33 -1.13
N LYS A 45 3.45 -3.83 -2.05
CA LYS A 45 3.13 -3.86 -3.48
C LYS A 45 1.86 -4.67 -3.74
N VAL A 46 1.78 -5.87 -3.16
CA VAL A 46 0.65 -6.79 -3.36
C VAL A 46 -0.69 -6.15 -2.97
N VAL A 47 -0.73 -5.46 -1.83
CA VAL A 47 -1.96 -4.80 -1.37
C VAL A 47 -2.25 -3.55 -2.21
N ALA A 48 -1.25 -2.72 -2.49
CA ALA A 48 -1.45 -1.51 -3.30
C ALA A 48 -1.97 -1.84 -4.70
N ASP A 49 -1.40 -2.85 -5.37
CA ASP A 49 -1.89 -3.33 -6.68
C ASP A 49 -3.35 -3.79 -6.58
N GLY A 50 -3.68 -4.61 -5.58
CA GLY A 50 -5.04 -5.14 -5.44
C GLY A 50 -6.10 -4.08 -5.14
N VAL A 51 -5.74 -2.99 -4.47
CA VAL A 51 -6.65 -1.85 -4.23
C VAL A 51 -6.84 -1.04 -5.51
N GLU A 52 -5.75 -0.72 -6.22
CA GLU A 52 -5.78 0.03 -7.49
C GLU A 52 -6.57 -0.71 -8.56
N GLU A 53 -6.30 -2.01 -8.76
CA GLU A 53 -7.02 -2.87 -9.72
C GLU A 53 -8.53 -2.94 -9.43
N ALA A 54 -8.91 -2.79 -8.17
CA ALA A 54 -10.30 -2.77 -7.73
C ALA A 54 -10.94 -1.37 -7.73
N GLY A 55 -10.23 -0.34 -8.21
CA GLY A 55 -10.71 1.05 -8.32
C GLY A 55 -10.65 1.84 -7.01
N GLY A 56 -9.92 1.36 -6.01
CA GLY A 56 -9.69 2.09 -4.77
C GLY A 56 -8.59 3.14 -4.91
N ARG A 57 -8.65 4.16 -4.05
CA ARG A 57 -7.64 5.24 -4.00
C ARG A 57 -6.44 4.82 -3.15
N LEU A 58 -5.26 5.28 -3.55
CA LEU A 58 -3.97 5.00 -2.93
C LEU A 58 -3.35 6.27 -2.30
N VAL A 59 -3.10 6.24 -0.98
CA VAL A 59 -2.33 7.27 -0.26
C VAL A 59 -1.10 6.63 0.40
N GLY A 60 0.09 7.00 -0.07
CA GLY A 60 1.35 6.59 0.54
C GLY A 60 1.83 7.58 1.58
N VAL A 61 2.36 7.08 2.69
CA VAL A 61 3.12 7.86 3.67
C VAL A 61 4.50 7.21 3.78
N SER A 62 5.53 7.96 3.43
CA SER A 62 6.92 7.49 3.47
C SER A 62 7.82 8.55 4.11
N VAL A 63 9.11 8.26 4.17
CA VAL A 63 10.14 9.12 4.77
C VAL A 63 11.27 9.37 3.78
N GLU A 64 12.00 10.47 3.93
CA GLU A 64 13.01 10.91 2.95
C GLU A 64 14.01 9.81 2.55
N PHE A 65 14.53 9.06 3.53
CA PHE A 65 15.50 8.00 3.27
C PHE A 65 14.92 6.76 2.54
N LEU A 66 13.59 6.67 2.42
CA LEU A 66 12.86 5.66 1.65
C LEU A 66 12.21 6.21 0.38
N ALA A 67 12.43 7.49 0.05
CA ALA A 67 11.81 8.13 -1.12
C ALA A 67 12.12 7.39 -2.43
N ASN A 68 13.28 6.74 -2.55
CA ASN A 68 13.64 5.95 -3.73
C ASN A 68 12.86 4.62 -3.87
N LYS A 69 12.14 4.18 -2.83
CA LYS A 69 11.32 2.97 -2.83
C LYS A 69 9.84 3.24 -3.04
N THR A 70 9.43 4.51 -3.12
CA THR A 70 8.02 4.88 -3.25
C THR A 70 7.42 4.40 -4.55
N ARG A 71 6.15 3.98 -4.51
CA ARG A 71 5.36 3.65 -5.69
C ARG A 71 5.11 4.93 -6.49
N PRO A 72 5.51 4.98 -7.79
CA PRO A 72 5.26 6.15 -8.63
C PRO A 72 3.77 6.41 -8.89
N ALA A 73 2.95 5.36 -8.90
CA ALA A 73 1.52 5.40 -9.22
C ALA A 73 0.64 5.43 -7.95
N ALA A 74 1.02 6.20 -6.93
CA ALA A 74 0.09 6.52 -5.85
C ALA A 74 -0.69 7.79 -6.21
N ASP A 75 -1.99 7.84 -5.88
CA ASP A 75 -2.79 9.06 -6.08
C ASP A 75 -2.29 10.23 -5.22
N GLU A 76 -1.67 9.90 -4.08
CA GLU A 76 -1.03 10.84 -3.18
C GLU A 76 0.16 10.18 -2.48
N MET A 77 1.26 10.91 -2.34
CA MET A 77 2.45 10.47 -1.62
C MET A 77 2.91 11.57 -0.68
N VAL A 78 2.83 11.33 0.62
CA VAL A 78 3.36 12.21 1.66
C VAL A 78 4.75 11.71 2.06
N ILE A 79 5.75 12.58 1.97
CA ILE A 79 7.12 12.30 2.42
C ILE A 79 7.36 13.12 3.70
N ALA A 80 7.50 12.42 4.83
CA ALA A 80 7.89 13.02 6.10
C ALA A 80 9.42 13.07 6.24
N ALA A 81 9.91 13.99 7.07
CA ALA A 81 11.35 14.13 7.33
C ALA A 81 11.92 12.90 8.05
N ASP A 82 11.17 12.33 8.99
CA ASP A 82 11.59 11.18 9.80
C ASP A 82 10.38 10.34 10.28
N LEU A 83 10.65 9.36 11.14
CA LEU A 83 9.66 8.44 11.72
C LEU A 83 9.25 8.82 13.16
N ALA A 84 9.81 9.90 13.72
CA ALA A 84 9.77 10.20 15.15
C ALA A 84 8.57 11.07 15.56
#